data_AF-A0A0Q6TEE5-F1
#
_entry.id   AF-A0A0Q6TEE5-F1
#
_cell.length_a   1.000
_cell.length_b   1.000
_cell.length_c   1.000
_cell.angle_alpha   90.00
_cell.angle_beta   90.00
_cell.angle_gamma   90.00
#
_symmetry.space_group_name_H-M   'P 1'
#
loop_
_entity.id
_entity.type
_entity.pdbx_description
1 polymer ?
#
loop_
_entity_poly.entity_id
_entity_poly.type
_entity_poly.pdbx_seq_one_letter_code
_entity_poly.pdbx_strand_id
1 'polypeptide(L)' 'MPKGASPKREREFKKLETEFKKEHRYPGREEEVASRIVNKQRAEHGETKQSSSGGSKQSAKK' A
#
# COMPACT_ATOMS: atom_id res chain seq x y z
N MET A 1 -4.63 -0.57 7.47
CA MET A 1 -3.46 -1.45 7.23
C MET A 1 -3.85 -2.76 6.52
N PRO A 2 -3.17 -3.20 5.45
CA PRO A 2 -3.47 -4.47 4.78
C PRO A 2 -2.96 -5.70 5.56
N LYS A 3 -3.77 -6.76 5.58
CA LYS A 3 -3.46 -8.02 6.28
C LYS A 3 -2.20 -8.68 5.68
N GLY A 4 -1.32 -9.21 6.55
CA GLY A 4 -0.10 -9.90 6.14
C GLY A 4 1.11 -8.99 5.86
N ALA A 5 1.13 -7.79 6.42
CA ALA A 5 2.31 -6.94 6.43
C ALA A 5 3.27 -7.37 7.55
N SER A 6 4.57 -7.11 7.38
CA SER A 6 5.56 -7.38 8.45
C SER A 6 5.35 -6.43 9.65
N PRO A 7 5.76 -6.81 10.88
CA PRO A 7 5.65 -5.94 12.06
C PRO A 7 6.31 -4.56 11.87
N LYS A 8 7.34 -4.48 11.02
CA LYS A 8 7.98 -3.23 10.63
C LYS A 8 7.00 -2.30 9.91
N ARG A 9 6.29 -2.82 8.90
CA ARG A 9 5.33 -2.06 8.10
C ARG A 9 4.13 -1.60 8.92
N GLU A 10 3.67 -2.41 9.88
CA GLU A 10 2.58 -2.01 10.78
C GLU A 10 2.95 -0.80 11.65
N ARG A 11 4.19 -0.75 12.14
CA ARG A 11 4.70 0.40 12.90
C ARG A 11 4.83 1.63 12.01
N GLU A 12 5.34 1.49 10.79
CA GLU A 12 5.44 2.58 9.82
C GLU A 12 4.08 3.17 9.46
N PHE A 13 3.07 2.32 9.21
CA PHE A 13 1.70 2.76 8.96
C PHE A 13 1.15 3.59 10.12
N LYS A 14 1.25 3.09 11.36
CA LYS A 14 0.75 3.80 12.54
C LYS A 14 1.44 5.14 12.74
N LYS A 15 2.75 5.22 12.46
CA LYS A 15 3.52 6.47 12.53
C LYS A 15 3.01 7.49 11.50
N LEU A 16 2.90 7.09 10.23
CA LEU A 16 2.41 7.94 9.15
C LEU A 16 0.97 8.41 9.38
N GLU A 17 0.08 7.50 9.77
CA GLU A 17 -1.31 7.83 10.09
C GLU A 17 -1.40 8.86 11.22
N THR A 18 -0.63 8.66 12.30
CA THR A 18 -0.60 9.58 13.44
C THR A 18 -0.03 10.94 13.05
N GLU A 19 1.05 10.97 12.26
CA GLU A 19 1.64 12.21 11.76
C GLU A 19 0.65 12.98 10.88
N PHE A 20 -0.04 12.30 9.95
CA PHE A 20 -1.03 12.94 9.08
C PHE A 20 -2.23 13.47 9.84
N LYS A 21 -2.70 12.75 10.88
CA LYS A 21 -3.76 13.24 11.78
C LYS A 21 -3.33 14.47 12.56
N LYS A 22 -2.09 14.48 13.06
CA LYS A 22 -1.53 15.64 13.79
C LYS A 22 -1.33 16.85 12.88
N GLU A 23 -0.82 16.63 11.67
CA GLU A 23 -0.61 17.69 10.68
C GLU A 23 -1.91 18.14 9.99
N HIS A 24 -3.02 17.40 10.17
CA HIS A 24 -4.27 17.60 9.42
C HIS A 24 -4.05 17.68 7.90
N ARG A 25 -3.03 16.96 7.41
CA ARG A 25 -2.55 17.06 6.03
C ARG A 25 -3.51 16.44 5.03
N TYR A 26 -4.23 15.40 5.46
CA TYR A 26 -5.14 14.62 4.62
C TYR A 26 -6.47 14.35 5.36
N PRO A 27 -7.27 15.39 5.66
CA PRO A 27 -8.47 15.25 6.47
C PRO A 27 -9.41 14.19 5.90
N GLY A 28 -9.68 13.14 6.69
CA GLY A 28 -10.55 12.02 6.34
C GLY A 28 -9.94 10.99 5.39
N ARG A 29 -8.66 11.13 5.02
CA ARG A 29 -7.92 10.21 4.14
C ARG A 29 -6.58 9.76 4.72
N GLU A 30 -6.30 10.07 5.97
CA GLU A 30 -5.00 9.81 6.62
C GLU A 30 -4.65 8.33 6.58
N GLU A 31 -5.60 7.46 6.95
CA GLU A 31 -5.44 6.01 6.94
C GLU A 31 -5.27 5.45 5.51
N GLU A 32 -6.03 5.97 4.55
CA GLU A 32 -5.94 5.54 3.15
C GLU A 32 -4.56 5.86 2.57
N VAL A 33 -4.10 7.10 2.78
CA VAL A 33 -2.81 7.58 2.28
C VAL A 33 -1.66 6.84 2.97
N ALA A 34 -1.70 6.66 4.29
CA ALA A 34 -0.71 5.87 5.01
C ALA A 34 -0.64 4.43 4.49
N SER A 35 -1.79 3.80 4.24
CA SER A 35 -1.86 2.46 3.66
C SER A 35 -1.25 2.39 2.25
N ARG A 36 -1.51 3.39 1.39
CA ARG A 36 -0.93 3.45 0.03
C ARG A 36 0.58 3.61 0.06
N ILE A 37 1.11 4.47 0.94
CA ILE A 37 2.56 4.67 1.09
C ILE A 37 3.23 3.37 1.49
N VAL A 38 2.71 2.69 2.51
CA VAL A 38 3.28 1.42 2.98
C VAL A 38 3.18 0.33 1.91
N ASN A 39 2.06 0.24 1.17
CA ASN A 39 1.94 -0.71 0.06
C ASN A 39 2.94 -0.43 -1.07
N LYS A 40 3.16 0.84 -1.40
CA LYS A 40 4.16 1.24 -2.39
C LYS A 40 5.55 0.80 -1.95
N GLN A 41 5.93 1.07 -0.70
CA GLN A 41 7.21 0.62 -0.15
C GLN A 41 7.32 -0.91 -0.16
N ARG A 42 6.27 -1.63 0.24
CA ARG A 42 6.27 -3.10 0.16
C ARG A 42 6.49 -3.60 -1.27
N ALA A 43 5.90 -2.95 -2.26
CA ALA A 43 6.09 -3.31 -3.66
C ALA A 43 7.53 -3.02 -4.13
N GLU A 44 8.08 -1.85 -3.79
CA GLU A 44 9.46 -1.47 -4.09
C GLU A 44 10.49 -2.40 -3.45
N HIS A 45 10.19 -2.91 -2.25
CA HIS A 45 11.03 -3.84 -1.51
C HIS A 45 10.75 -5.33 -1.82
N GLY A 46 9.82 -5.64 -2.73
CA GLY A 46 9.46 -7.02 -3.05
C GLY A 46 8.74 -7.78 -1.92
N GLU A 47 8.22 -7.08 -0.92
CA GLU A 47 7.44 -7.64 0.20
C GLU A 47 5.97 -7.90 -0.16
N THR A 48 5.55 -7.49 -1.35
CA THR A 48 4.27 -7.90 -1.94
C THR A 48 4.49 -9.10 -2.83
N LYS A 49 3.60 -10.10 -2.76
CA LYS A 49 3.49 -11.08 -3.84
C LYS A 49 3.15 -10.30 -5.11
N GLN A 50 4.08 -10.22 -6.05
CA GLN A 50 3.77 -9.83 -7.41
C GLN A 50 2.71 -10.82 -7.87
N SER A 51 1.44 -10.39 -7.93
CA SER A 51 0.48 -11.11 -8.75
C SER A 51 1.08 -11.07 -10.14
N SER A 52 1.46 -12.23 -10.67
CA SER A 52 1.90 -12.41 -12.04
C SER A 52 0.73 -12.08 -12.97
N SER A 53 0.40 -10.79 -13.10
CA SER A 53 -0.46 -10.26 -14.16
C SER A 53 0.39 -10.11 -15.42
N GLY A 54 0.99 -11.22 -15.84
CA GLY A 54 1.55 -11.40 -17.17
C GLY A 54 0.72 -12.46 -17.87
N GLY A 55 -0.26 -12.03 -18.66
CA GLY A 55 -0.83 -12.93 -19.68
C GLY A 55 -2.35 -12.93 -19.89
N SER A 56 -3.09 -11.84 -19.71
CA SER A 56 -4.29 -11.66 -20.52
C SER A 56 -3.88 -11.08 -21.88
N LYS A 57 -3.29 -11.94 -22.73
CA LYS A 57 -3.35 -11.73 -24.18
C LYS A 57 -4.84 -11.76 -24.54
N GLN A 58 -5.49 -10.59 -24.55
CA GLN A 58 -6.65 -10.38 -25.38
C GLN A 58 -6.16 -10.40 -26.83
N SER A 59 -5.89 -11.59 -27.36
CA SER A 59 -5.83 -11.77 -28.81
C SER A 59 -7.26 -11.71 -29.30
N ALA A 60 -7.53 -10.68 -30.10
CA ALA A 60 -8.77 -10.45 -30.81
C ALA A 60 -9.39 -11.76 -31.34
N LYS A 61 -10.70 -11.93 -31.08
CA LYS A 61 -11.52 -12.97 -31.70
C LYS A 61 -11.44 -12.82 -33.22
N LYS A 62 -11.21 -13.95 -33.89
CA LYS A 62 -11.30 -14.14 -35.33
C LYS A 62 -12.76 -14.35 -35.75
#